data_AF-A0A955E6X2-F1
#
_entry.id   AF-A0A955E6X2-F1
#
_cell.length_a   1.000
_cell.length_b   1.000
_cell.length_c   1.000
_cell.angle_alpha   90.00
_cell.angle_beta   90.00
_cell.angle_gamma   90.00
#
_symmetry.space_group_name_H-M   'P 1'
#
loop_
_entity.id
_entity.type
_entity.pdbx_description
1 polymer ?
#
loop_
_entity_poly.entity_id
_entity_poly.type
_entity_poly.pdbx_seq_one_letter_code
_entity_poly.pdbx_strand_id
1 'polypeptide(L)'
;MTQRGLFRVLMKAVGLCASLYGGITLFGQIVVQIRHNMSVAQTFGGVYPEPTLAQYLVVNLVPTAYLLVGLYLFFAGRFILDLAFPRGPSRCHECGYDLSGNDTDICPECATKVIRVQQAQGETP
;
A
#
# COMPACT_ATOMS: atom_id res chain seq x y z
N MET A 1 21.77 0.46 -5.80
CA MET A 1 20.30 0.29 -5.71
C MET A 1 19.65 1.58 -6.15
N THR A 2 18.82 1.54 -7.19
CA THR A 2 18.05 2.68 -7.71
C THR A 2 17.14 3.29 -6.64
N GLN A 3 17.06 4.63 -6.56
CA GLN A 3 16.22 5.32 -5.58
C GLN A 3 14.75 4.89 -5.62
N ARG A 4 14.20 4.61 -6.81
CA ARG A 4 12.83 4.10 -6.97
C ARG A 4 12.67 2.61 -6.68
N GLY A 5 13.71 1.81 -6.91
CA GLY A 5 13.76 0.41 -6.47
C GLY A 5 13.70 0.33 -4.95
N LEU A 6 14.51 1.14 -4.27
CA LEU A 6 14.51 1.29 -2.82
C LEU A 6 13.16 1.80 -2.31
N PHE A 7 12.56 2.80 -2.95
CA PHE A 7 11.23 3.29 -2.59
C PHE A 7 10.14 2.22 -2.71
N ARG A 8 10.15 1.41 -3.79
CA ARG A 8 9.21 0.29 -3.98
C ARG A 8 9.37 -0.77 -2.90
N VAL A 9 10.61 -1.11 -2.53
CA VAL A 9 10.89 -2.05 -1.44
C VAL A 9 10.44 -1.48 -0.09
N LEU A 10 10.75 -0.22 0.18
CA LEU A 10 10.40 0.46 1.43
C LEU A 10 8.88 0.56 1.61
N MET A 11 8.14 0.89 0.54
CA MET A 11 6.68 0.92 0.58
C MET A 11 6.08 -0.47 0.83
N LYS A 12 6.62 -1.53 0.23
CA LYS A 12 6.19 -2.91 0.54
C LYS A 12 6.52 -3.30 1.97
N ALA A 13 7.68 -2.90 2.48
CA ALA A 13 8.06 -3.13 3.88
C ALA A 13 7.11 -2.41 4.84
N VAL A 14 6.80 -1.14 4.59
CA VAL A 14 5.82 -0.37 5.37
C VAL A 14 4.43 -1.00 5.29
N GLY A 15 3.97 -1.38 4.10
CA GLY A 15 2.69 -2.06 3.90
C GLY A 15 2.62 -3.40 4.65
N LEU A 16 3.69 -4.19 4.63
CA LEU A 16 3.79 -5.44 5.38
C LEU A 16 3.76 -5.19 6.89
N CYS A 17 4.55 -4.24 7.41
CA CYS A 17 4.56 -3.89 8.83
C CYS A 17 3.18 -3.40 9.30
N ALA A 18 2.52 -2.53 8.53
CA ALA A 18 1.18 -2.06 8.83
C ALA A 18 0.15 -3.20 8.81
N SER A 19 0.25 -4.13 7.84
CA SER A 19 -0.62 -5.31 7.75
C SER A 19 -0.44 -6.23 8.95
N LEU A 20 0.80 -6.51 9.35
CA LEU A 20 1.09 -7.36 10.51
C LEU A 20 0.61 -6.71 11.80
N TYR A 21 0.85 -5.40 11.97
CA TYR A 21 0.38 -4.66 13.13
C TYR A 21 -1.16 -4.64 13.21
N GLY A 22 -1.83 -4.31 12.10
CA GLY A 22 -3.29 -4.34 12.01
C GLY A 22 -3.88 -5.73 12.25
N GLY A 23 -3.25 -6.78 11.71
CA GLY A 23 -3.69 -8.15 11.88
C GLY A 23 -3.55 -8.65 13.32
N ILE A 24 -2.39 -8.42 13.95
CA ILE A 24 -2.14 -8.82 15.35
C ILE A 24 -3.09 -8.10 16.30
N THR A 25 -3.26 -6.78 16.11
CA THR A 25 -4.16 -5.98 16.96
C THR A 25 -5.62 -6.38 16.78
N LEU A 26 -6.08 -6.59 15.53
CA LEU A 26 -7.43 -7.07 15.24
C LEU A 26 -7.70 -8.44 15.87
N PHE A 27 -6.75 -9.37 15.72
CA PHE A 27 -6.86 -10.70 16.33
C PHE A 27 -6.94 -10.63 17.85
N GLY A 28 -6.07 -9.82 18.49
CA GLY A 28 -6.11 -9.59 19.93
C GLY A 28 -7.45 -9.02 20.40
N GLN A 29 -8.01 -8.04 19.68
CA GLN A 29 -9.32 -7.45 20.01
C GLN A 29 -10.45 -8.48 19.91
N ILE A 30 -10.46 -9.30 18.85
CA ILE A 30 -11.45 -10.37 18.70
C ILE A 30 -11.39 -11.35 19.87
N VAL A 31 -10.18 -11.77 20.27
CA VAL A 31 -10.00 -12.69 21.42
C VAL A 31 -10.48 -12.07 22.73
N VAL A 32 -10.15 -10.81 22.99
CA VAL A 32 -10.61 -10.08 24.19
C VAL A 32 -12.12 -9.97 24.19
N GLN A 33 -12.73 -9.66 23.04
CA GLN A 33 -14.17 -9.51 22.93
C GLN A 33 -14.92 -10.83 23.12
N ILE A 34 -14.40 -11.93 22.58
CA ILE A 34 -14.93 -13.29 22.83
C ILE A 34 -14.86 -13.62 24.33
N ARG A 35 -13.71 -13.37 24.98
CA ARG A 35 -13.54 -13.60 26.42
C ARG A 35 -14.50 -12.77 27.26
N HIS A 36 -14.66 -11.49 26.92
CA HIS A 36 -15.59 -10.60 27.61
C HIS A 36 -17.03 -11.12 27.49
N ASN A 37 -17.48 -11.49 26.29
CA ASN A 37 -18.81 -12.04 26.07
C ASN A 37 -19.04 -13.34 26.86
N MET A 38 -18.03 -14.23 26.92
CA MET A 38 -18.11 -15.45 27.75
C MET A 38 -18.19 -15.13 29.25
N SER A 39 -17.44 -14.14 29.75
CA SER A 39 -17.52 -13.75 31.17
C SER A 39 -18.85 -13.11 31.55
N VAL A 40 -19.43 -12.30 30.65
CA VAL A 40 -20.74 -11.67 30.86
C VAL A 40 -21.84 -12.75 30.86
N ALA A 41 -21.76 -13.73 29.95
CA ALA A 41 -22.67 -14.88 29.92
C ALA A 41 -22.77 -15.59 31.27
N GLN A 42 -21.61 -15.87 31.88
CA GLN A 42 -21.51 -16.59 33.15
C GLN A 42 -22.05 -15.76 34.32
N THR A 43 -21.89 -14.44 34.27
CA THR A 43 -22.30 -13.54 35.36
C THR A 43 -23.80 -13.25 35.37
N PHE A 44 -24.42 -13.13 34.19
CA PHE A 44 -25.82 -12.72 34.04
C PHE A 44 -26.78 -13.86 33.66
N GLY A 45 -26.38 -15.13 33.89
CA GLY A 45 -27.24 -16.28 33.63
C GLY A 45 -27.68 -16.41 32.16
N GLY A 46 -26.83 -15.96 31.22
CA GLY A 46 -27.14 -16.01 29.78
C GLY A 46 -27.95 -14.84 29.22
N VAL A 47 -28.26 -13.81 30.03
CA VAL A 47 -28.82 -12.55 29.50
C VAL A 47 -27.67 -11.67 29.01
N TYR A 48 -27.56 -11.51 27.69
CA TYR A 48 -26.53 -10.67 27.08
C TYR A 48 -27.07 -9.26 26.85
N PRO A 49 -26.46 -8.21 27.43
CA PRO A 49 -26.70 -6.87 26.93
C PRO A 49 -26.23 -6.83 25.48
N GLU A 50 -27.12 -6.52 24.54
CA GLU A 50 -26.76 -6.47 23.12
C GLU A 50 -25.69 -5.39 22.93
N PRO A 51 -24.46 -5.76 22.52
CA PRO A 51 -23.46 -4.78 22.16
C PRO A 51 -23.98 -3.92 21.01
N THR A 52 -23.95 -2.60 21.19
CA THR A 52 -24.36 -1.68 20.13
C THR A 52 -23.40 -1.80 18.93
N LEU A 53 -23.94 -1.70 17.72
CA LEU A 53 -23.15 -1.68 16.48
C LEU A 53 -22.01 -0.65 16.55
N ALA A 54 -22.29 0.51 17.17
CA ALA A 54 -21.32 1.59 17.36
C ALA A 54 -20.08 1.13 18.15
N GLN A 55 -20.27 0.32 19.19
CA GLN A 55 -19.16 -0.18 20.01
C GLN A 55 -18.27 -1.14 19.22
N TYR A 56 -18.85 -2.02 18.41
CA TYR A 56 -18.07 -2.90 17.52
C TYR A 56 -17.30 -2.11 16.48
N LEU A 57 -17.93 -1.12 15.86
CA LEU A 57 -17.29 -0.29 14.84
C LEU A 57 -16.13 0.50 15.45
N VAL A 58 -16.32 1.18 16.58
CA VAL A 58 -15.25 2.00 17.19
C VAL A 58 -14.02 1.16 17.55
N VAL A 59 -14.20 -0.04 18.09
CA VAL A 59 -13.09 -0.88 18.55
C VAL A 59 -12.35 -1.54 17.38
N ASN A 60 -13.06 -1.90 16.31
CA ASN A 60 -12.46 -2.64 15.18
C ASN A 60 -12.07 -1.76 13.99
N LEU A 61 -12.64 -0.55 13.86
CA LEU A 61 -12.40 0.32 12.70
C LEU A 61 -10.92 0.65 12.52
N VAL A 62 -10.22 1.01 13.60
CA VAL A 62 -8.82 1.39 13.56
C VAL A 62 -7.92 0.22 13.12
N PRO A 63 -7.93 -0.95 13.79
CA PRO A 63 -7.08 -2.07 13.37
C PRO A 63 -7.46 -2.61 11.98
N THR A 64 -8.74 -2.60 11.62
CA THR A 64 -9.18 -2.94 10.26
C THR A 64 -8.64 -1.94 9.23
N ALA A 65 -8.66 -0.63 9.52
CA ALA A 65 -8.09 0.38 8.64
C ALA A 65 -6.58 0.18 8.44
N TYR A 66 -5.82 -0.10 9.50
CA TYR A 66 -4.39 -0.42 9.39
C TYR A 66 -4.13 -1.65 8.54
N LEU A 67 -4.92 -2.72 8.72
CA LEU A 67 -4.83 -3.93 7.92
C LEU A 67 -5.08 -3.65 6.44
N LEU A 68 -6.18 -2.93 6.13
CA LEU A 68 -6.58 -2.63 4.75
C LEU A 68 -5.58 -1.69 4.06
N VAL A 69 -5.11 -0.65 4.74
CA VAL A 69 -4.10 0.27 4.22
C VAL A 69 -2.78 -0.46 4.00
N GLY A 70 -2.38 -1.33 4.94
CA GLY A 70 -1.19 -2.15 4.81
C GLY A 70 -1.25 -3.08 3.59
N LEU A 71 -2.36 -3.80 3.42
CA LEU A 71 -2.59 -4.69 2.28
C LEU A 71 -2.61 -3.93 0.96
N TYR A 72 -3.26 -2.76 0.94
CA TYR A 72 -3.30 -1.89 -0.22
C TYR A 72 -1.89 -1.42 -0.63
N LEU A 73 -1.07 -0.97 0.33
CA LEU A 73 0.32 -0.57 0.06
C LEU A 73 1.18 -1.75 -0.43
N PHE A 74 0.95 -2.95 0.11
CA PHE A 74 1.70 -4.15 -0.27
C PHE A 74 1.38 -4.65 -1.68
N PHE A 75 0.09 -4.72 -2.06
CA PHE A 75 -0.36 -5.28 -3.34
C PHE A 75 -0.60 -4.23 -4.43
N ALA A 76 -1.19 -3.08 -4.09
CA ALA A 76 -1.72 -2.09 -5.02
C ALA A 76 -0.95 -0.76 -5.04
N GLY A 77 0.23 -0.68 -4.39
CA GLY A 77 1.07 0.52 -4.35
C GLY A 77 1.53 1.08 -5.71
N ARG A 78 1.20 0.41 -6.83
CA ARG A 78 1.41 0.93 -8.19
C ARG A 78 0.70 2.27 -8.43
N PHE A 79 -0.50 2.45 -7.89
CA PHE A 79 -1.24 3.71 -8.06
C PHE A 79 -0.52 4.88 -7.38
N ILE A 80 -0.02 4.66 -6.16
CA ILE A 80 0.76 5.67 -5.43
C ILE A 80 2.09 5.97 -6.15
N LEU A 81 2.73 4.95 -6.74
CA LEU A 81 3.94 5.15 -7.55
C LEU A 81 3.67 5.99 -8.78
N ASP A 82 2.58 5.72 -9.50
CA ASP A 82 2.20 6.46 -10.69
C ASP A 82 1.83 7.92 -10.37
N LEU A 83 1.23 8.16 -9.19
CA LEU A 83 0.91 9.51 -8.71
C LEU A 83 2.15 10.27 -8.23
N ALA A 84 3.06 9.61 -7.48
CA ALA A 84 4.28 10.23 -6.95
C ALA A 84 5.32 10.50 -8.05
N PHE A 85 5.29 9.72 -9.12
CA PHE A 85 6.23 9.82 -10.23
C PHE A 85 5.48 9.91 -11.58
N PRO A 86 4.93 11.08 -11.92
CA PRO A 86 4.25 11.27 -13.20
C PRO A 86 5.16 10.88 -14.37
N ARG A 87 4.60 10.12 -15.30
CA ARG A 87 5.27 9.62 -16.51
C ARG A 87 5.49 10.80 -17.45
N GLY A 88 6.70 11.32 -17.51
CA GLY A 88 7.13 12.29 -18.51
C GLY A 88 7.73 11.60 -19.74
N PRO A 89 7.70 12.21 -20.93
CA PRO A 89 8.28 11.64 -22.15
C PRO A 89 9.80 11.41 -22.05
N SER A 90 10.48 12.13 -21.16
CA SER A 90 11.90 11.95 -20.86
C SER A 90 12.17 10.94 -19.74
N ARG A 91 11.19 10.19 -19.22
CA ARG A 91 11.42 9.28 -18.09
C ARG A 91 11.25 7.82 -18.47
N CYS A 92 12.06 6.95 -17.89
CA CYS A 92 11.92 5.50 -18.08
C CYS A 92 10.52 5.03 -17.63
N HIS A 93 9.83 4.20 -18.42
CA HIS A 93 8.50 3.73 -18.05
C HIS A 93 8.52 2.74 -16.87
N GLU A 94 9.62 2.03 -16.66
CA GLU A 94 9.72 1.00 -15.63
C GLU A 94 10.29 1.55 -14.31
N CYS A 95 11.41 2.27 -14.40
CA CYS A 95 12.08 2.84 -13.24
C CYS A 95 11.97 4.36 -13.17
N GLY A 96 11.39 5.07 -14.14
CA GLY A 96 11.33 6.54 -14.28
C GLY A 96 12.51 7.38 -13.85
N TYR A 97 13.70 6.82 -14.00
CA TYR A 97 14.91 7.60 -14.17
C TYR A 97 14.70 8.65 -15.27
N ASP A 98 15.25 9.84 -15.07
CA ASP A 98 15.24 10.88 -16.08
C ASP A 98 16.26 10.54 -17.16
N LEU A 99 15.75 10.34 -18.37
CA LEU A 99 16.50 10.02 -19.56
C LEU A 99 16.82 11.30 -20.36
N SER A 100 16.55 12.49 -19.81
CA SER A 100 17.04 13.75 -20.35
C SER A 100 18.56 13.71 -20.47
N GLY A 101 19.08 13.55 -21.69
CA GLY A 101 20.51 13.40 -21.98
C GLY A 101 21.04 11.97 -21.98
N ASN A 102 20.19 10.94 -21.89
CA ASN A 102 20.62 9.57 -22.13
C ASN A 102 20.61 9.26 -23.64
N ASP A 103 21.79 9.07 -24.22
CA ASP A 103 21.96 8.73 -25.63
C ASP A 103 21.87 7.22 -25.92
N THR A 104 21.65 6.40 -24.89
CA THR A 104 21.52 4.94 -25.04
C THR A 104 20.05 4.51 -25.05
N ASP A 105 19.74 3.45 -25.79
CA ASP A 105 18.38 2.86 -25.84
C ASP A 105 18.09 1.95 -24.64
N ILE A 106 18.94 2.00 -23.62
CA ILE A 106 18.86 1.20 -22.40
C ILE A 106 18.89 2.18 -21.23
N CYS A 107 17.98 2.01 -20.28
CA CYS A 107 18.02 2.82 -19.07
C CYS A 107 19.26 2.44 -18.24
N PRO A 108 20.14 3.39 -17.87
CA PRO A 108 21.36 3.09 -17.12
C PRO A 108 21.09 2.54 -15.71
N GLU A 109 19.87 2.73 -15.22
CA GLU A 109 19.47 2.37 -13.85
C GLU A 109 18.78 1.01 -13.73
N CYS A 110 17.98 0.61 -14.72
CA CYS A 110 17.20 -0.63 -14.65
C CYS A 110 17.44 -1.58 -15.82
N ALA A 111 18.32 -1.22 -16.74
CA ALA A 111 18.62 -1.97 -17.96
C ALA A 111 17.41 -2.22 -18.88
N THR A 112 16.27 -1.60 -18.60
CA THR A 112 15.07 -1.70 -19.44
C THR A 112 15.30 -0.96 -20.74
N LYS A 113 14.94 -1.60 -21.86
CA LYS A 113 14.97 -0.97 -23.17
C LYS A 113 14.00 0.21 -23.20
N VAL A 114 14.51 1.38 -23.53
CA VAL A 114 13.70 2.60 -23.66
C VAL A 114 13.28 2.72 -25.12
N ILE A 115 11.99 2.71 -25.38
CA ILE A 115 11.47 3.06 -26.70
C ILE A 115 11.44 4.60 -26.73
N ARG A 116 12.43 5.22 -27.38
CA ARG A 116 12.34 6.65 -27.68
C ARG A 116 11.16 6.81 -28.63
N VAL A 117 10.08 7.39 -28.13
CA VAL A 117 9.06 7.96 -29.00
C VAL A 117 9.77 9.12 -29.67
N GLN A 118 10.34 8.89 -30.86
CA GLN A 118 10.83 9.96 -31.72
C GLN A 118 9.67 10.93 -31.82
N GLN A 119 9.77 12.06 -31.13
CA GLN A 119 8.85 13.15 -31.32
C GLN A 119 9.01 13.49 -32.79
N ALA A 120 8.02 13.10 -33.60
CA ALA A 120 7.92 13.47 -34.99
C ALA A 120 8.11 14.98 -35.00
N GLN A 121 9.28 15.38 -35.48
CA GLN A 121 9.70 16.75 -35.59
C GLN A 121 8.58 17.47 -36.31
N GLY A 122 8.14 18.59 -35.73
CA GLY A 122 7.46 19.62 -36.49
C GLY A 122 8.46 20.15 -37.52
N GLU A 123 8.70 19.39 -38.59
CA GLU A 123 9.01 19.96 -39.88
C GLU A 123 7.69 20.33 -40.51
N THR A 124 7.45 21.62 -40.64
CA THR A 124 6.79 22.22 -41.81
C THR A 124 6.83 23.75 -41.66
N PRO A 125 6.94 24.48 -42.77
CA PRO A 125 8.20 24.78 -43.48
C PRO A 125 8.78 26.17 -43.17
#